data_AF-A0A2V7NTC6-F1
#
_entry.id   AF-A0A2V7NTC6-F1
#
_cell.length_a   1.000
_cell.length_b   1.000
_cell.length_c   1.000
_cell.angle_alpha   90.00
_cell.angle_beta   90.00
_cell.angle_gamma   90.00
#
_symmetry.space_group_name_H-M   'P 1'
#
loop_
_entity.id
_entity.type
_entity.pdbx_description
1 polymer ?
#
loop_
_entity_poly.entity_id
_entity_poly.type
_entity_poly.pdbx_seq_one_letter_code
_entity_poly.pdbx_strand_id
1 'polypeptide(L)'
;MELRDRTAMILGGSGLVGHAVARRLLAAAPRRIVLVALFEDEVRATARALEPYRGRATIEVEWGDVFLPAGLARLERGAVMANPEHRRLVLQDLLSELTDDLLHRSFLYQLLMKYKPDAVVDSINTATAFAYQDPQQSAQELLALAADGNADRAAVERHVLLLTLPQLIRHVQILVEALRRAETKAYVKIGTSGTGGMGYNIPYTHSEERPSRPLLMKSAVAGAQSLLLFLLGRTPGAPATIEIKPTATIAWREIGYGPIRRKGKPIPLVDCPEPVPVGEAFRPGTTPWCDLGKPLEGVYIDVGENGLFSSDEFETVTALGQMEFITPEEVAEYVALELEGRPTGRDIVAALDGATAGPTYRAGVLRAHALDRLRELERQSQTRTVAYEMLGPPRLTKLLFESHLCARLRPNVRALAGSRAGELASEAHALVERDGTLRSHILSVGMPILAPDGARLYRGSTVAITADAADGHDPRDAAPRGWVDLRPAQFGMWIQRAREMVAQAERRRSRTADSGSDVDWTALGADDPIEPARFATWVFRYEDRGERIKR
;
A
#
# COMPACT_ATOMS: atom_id res chain seq x y z
N MET A 1 10.54 16.83 11.63
CA MET A 1 11.32 16.08 12.65
C MET A 1 12.76 16.53 12.61
N GLU A 2 13.46 16.52 13.75
CA GLU A 2 14.90 16.77 13.77
C GLU A 2 15.65 15.55 13.24
N LEU A 3 16.43 15.73 12.16
CA LEU A 3 17.18 14.66 11.48
C LEU A 3 18.52 14.32 12.16
N ARG A 4 19.00 15.20 13.04
CA ARG A 4 20.24 15.01 13.79
C ARG A 4 20.16 13.77 14.67
N ASP A 5 21.24 12.99 14.69
CA ASP A 5 21.35 11.75 15.47
C ASP A 5 20.28 10.67 15.16
N ARG A 6 19.57 10.80 14.03
CA ARG A 6 18.56 9.83 13.54
C ARG A 6 19.13 8.81 12.56
N THR A 7 18.33 7.77 12.30
CA THR A 7 18.60 6.78 11.26
C THR A 7 17.69 7.03 10.06
N ALA A 8 18.28 7.33 8.90
CA ALA A 8 17.55 7.48 7.64
C ALA A 8 17.87 6.30 6.71
N MET A 9 16.85 5.74 6.07
CA MET A 9 17.01 4.73 5.02
C MET A 9 16.60 5.33 3.68
N ILE A 10 17.39 5.09 2.64
CA ILE A 10 17.13 5.59 1.29
C ILE A 10 17.00 4.39 0.35
N LEU A 11 15.76 4.11 -0.09
CA LEU A 11 15.49 3.11 -1.12
C LEU A 11 15.79 3.74 -2.49
N GLY A 12 16.57 3.07 -3.32
CA GLY A 12 17.09 3.65 -4.56
C GLY A 12 18.31 4.57 -4.36
N GLY A 13 19.10 4.33 -3.30
CA GLY A 13 20.20 5.20 -2.89
C GLY A 13 21.32 5.38 -3.93
N SER A 14 21.46 4.46 -4.91
CA SER A 14 22.41 4.62 -6.03
C SER A 14 21.90 5.49 -7.17
N GLY A 15 20.59 5.75 -7.23
CA GLY A 15 19.98 6.58 -8.25
C GLY A 15 20.34 8.06 -8.08
N LEU A 16 20.17 8.82 -9.17
CA LEU A 16 20.49 10.25 -9.24
C LEU A 16 19.92 11.05 -8.05
N VAL A 17 18.62 10.88 -7.79
CA VAL A 17 17.95 11.56 -6.68
C VAL A 17 18.32 10.97 -5.32
N GLY A 18 18.41 9.64 -5.20
CA GLY A 18 18.79 8.96 -3.96
C GLY A 18 20.16 9.40 -3.45
N HIS A 19 21.13 9.59 -4.35
CA HIS A 19 22.45 10.11 -4.04
C HIS A 19 22.40 11.56 -3.52
N ALA A 20 21.67 12.45 -4.20
CA ALA A 20 21.52 13.84 -3.79
C ALA A 20 20.81 13.98 -2.43
N VAL A 21 19.75 13.18 -2.21
CA VAL A 21 19.07 13.07 -0.91
C VAL A 21 20.05 12.62 0.16
N ALA A 22 20.83 11.55 -0.07
CA ALA A 22 21.80 11.07 0.90
C ALA A 22 22.79 12.17 1.29
N ARG A 23 23.36 12.86 0.30
CA ARG A 23 24.28 13.98 0.52
C ARG A 23 23.63 15.11 1.32
N ARG A 24 22.39 15.49 0.99
CA ARG A 24 21.65 16.56 1.69
C ARG A 24 21.28 16.18 3.12
N LEU A 25 20.92 14.92 3.37
CA LEU A 25 20.63 14.42 4.71
C LEU A 25 21.90 14.33 5.57
N LEU A 26 23.06 13.98 5.00
CA LEU A 26 24.34 13.98 5.73
C LEU A 26 24.70 15.36 6.31
N ALA A 27 24.32 16.44 5.62
CA ALA A 27 24.52 17.81 6.11
C ALA A 27 23.76 18.09 7.42
N ALA A 28 22.71 17.33 7.74
CA ALA A 28 21.96 17.42 8.99
C ALA A 28 22.59 16.59 10.14
N ALA A 29 23.77 15.99 9.92
CA ALA A 29 24.49 15.13 10.88
C ALA A 29 23.61 14.01 11.50
N PRO A 30 23.03 13.12 10.67
CA PRO A 30 22.32 11.94 11.17
C PRO A 30 23.30 10.98 11.83
N ARG A 31 22.79 10.08 12.68
CA ARG A 31 23.60 8.99 13.25
C ARG A 31 23.97 7.97 12.17
N ARG A 32 23.02 7.64 11.30
CA ARG A 32 23.17 6.58 10.29
C ARG A 32 22.37 6.90 9.03
N ILE A 33 22.98 6.66 7.87
CA ILE A 33 22.29 6.52 6.58
C ILE A 33 22.44 5.09 6.09
N VAL A 34 21.33 4.47 5.69
CA VAL A 34 21.29 3.16 5.04
C VAL A 34 20.92 3.36 3.58
N LEU A 35 21.84 3.04 2.67
CA LEU A 35 21.62 3.11 1.24
C LEU A 35 21.18 1.74 0.74
N VAL A 36 20.05 1.68 0.05
CA VAL A 36 19.54 0.45 -0.56
C VAL A 36 19.46 0.63 -2.07
N ALA A 37 20.06 -0.28 -2.85
CA ALA A 37 19.96 -0.27 -4.31
C ALA A 37 19.68 -1.68 -4.87
N LEU A 38 19.51 -1.78 -6.19
CA LEU A 38 19.33 -3.09 -6.83
C LEU A 38 20.65 -3.88 -6.88
N PHE A 39 21.75 -3.21 -7.23
CA PHE A 39 23.05 -3.85 -7.44
C PHE A 39 24.09 -3.45 -6.39
N GLU A 40 24.90 -4.43 -5.97
CA GLU A 40 25.92 -4.25 -4.94
C GLU A 40 26.99 -3.23 -5.34
N ASP A 41 27.51 -3.33 -6.55
CA ASP A 41 28.59 -2.45 -7.02
C ASP A 41 28.15 -0.99 -7.06
N GLU A 42 26.91 -0.73 -7.47
CA GLU A 42 26.33 0.61 -7.54
C GLU A 42 26.20 1.23 -6.14
N VAL A 43 25.59 0.52 -5.18
CA VAL A 43 25.40 1.07 -3.83
C VAL A 43 26.74 1.29 -3.11
N ARG A 44 27.70 0.39 -3.32
CA ARG A 44 29.06 0.55 -2.77
C ARG A 44 29.80 1.74 -3.40
N ALA A 45 29.63 1.97 -4.70
CA ALA A 45 30.19 3.14 -5.37
C ALA A 45 29.58 4.43 -4.84
N THR A 46 28.26 4.47 -4.65
CA THR A 46 27.56 5.61 -4.05
C THR A 46 28.03 5.87 -2.62
N ALA A 47 28.18 4.83 -1.79
CA ALA A 47 28.71 5.00 -0.43
C ALA A 47 30.12 5.61 -0.43
N ARG A 48 31.03 5.14 -1.30
CA ARG A 48 32.37 5.72 -1.45
C ARG A 48 32.33 7.19 -1.87
N ALA A 49 31.44 7.55 -2.78
CA ALA A 49 31.27 8.94 -3.24
C ALA A 49 30.70 9.86 -2.15
N LEU A 50 29.96 9.31 -1.18
CA LEU A 50 29.39 10.06 -0.05
C LEU A 50 30.33 10.17 1.15
N GLU A 51 31.41 9.38 1.19
CA GLU A 51 32.39 9.35 2.28
C GLU A 51 32.93 10.75 2.68
N PRO A 52 33.26 11.67 1.73
CA PRO A 52 33.70 13.02 2.07
C PRO A 52 32.66 13.85 2.83
N TYR A 53 31.37 13.53 2.69
CA TYR A 53 30.26 14.25 3.32
C TYR A 53 29.78 13.59 4.62
N ARG A 54 30.28 12.41 4.98
CA ARG A 54 29.71 11.58 6.05
C ARG A 54 29.71 12.26 7.43
N GLY A 55 30.68 13.14 7.70
CA GLY A 55 30.91 13.70 9.02
C GLY A 55 31.08 12.59 10.08
N ARG A 56 30.16 12.54 11.05
CA ARG A 56 30.09 11.50 12.10
C ARG A 56 29.11 10.36 11.80
N ALA A 57 28.35 10.46 10.71
CA ALA A 57 27.34 9.48 10.36
C ALA A 57 28.00 8.17 9.91
N THR A 58 27.37 7.04 10.22
CA THR A 58 27.69 5.75 9.59
C THR A 58 26.91 5.59 8.30
N ILE A 59 27.59 5.26 7.20
CA ILE A 59 26.95 4.89 5.93
C ILE A 59 26.95 3.38 5.81
N GLU A 60 25.77 2.77 5.82
CA GLU A 60 25.57 1.33 5.59
C GLU A 60 24.94 1.09 4.21
N VAL A 61 25.20 -0.08 3.63
CA VAL A 61 24.72 -0.43 2.29
C VAL A 61 24.00 -1.78 2.29
N GLU A 62 22.93 -1.86 1.51
CA GLU A 62 22.15 -3.06 1.25
C GLU A 62 21.78 -3.12 -0.23
N TRP A 63 21.57 -4.33 -0.74
CA TRP A 63 21.19 -4.51 -2.14
C TRP A 63 20.24 -5.68 -2.39
N GLY A 64 19.43 -5.52 -3.42
CA GLY A 64 18.45 -6.48 -3.90
C GLY A 64 17.12 -5.82 -4.24
N ASP A 65 16.28 -6.56 -4.96
CA ASP A 65 14.93 -6.18 -5.32
C ASP A 65 14.01 -6.19 -4.09
N VAL A 66 13.64 -5.01 -3.60
CA VAL A 66 12.76 -4.80 -2.45
C VAL A 66 11.31 -5.24 -2.70
N PHE A 67 10.95 -5.53 -3.95
CA PHE A 67 9.64 -6.08 -4.32
C PHE A 67 9.58 -7.61 -4.17
N LEU A 68 10.71 -8.28 -3.89
CA LEU A 68 10.81 -9.73 -3.81
C LEU A 68 11.03 -10.26 -2.37
N PRO A 69 10.79 -11.56 -2.15
CA PRO A 69 11.24 -12.26 -0.94
C PRO A 69 12.77 -12.18 -0.79
N ALA A 70 13.28 -12.11 0.44
CA ALA A 70 14.72 -11.95 0.70
C ALA A 70 15.60 -13.01 0.04
N GLY A 71 15.15 -14.26 -0.01
CA GLY A 71 15.86 -15.36 -0.68
C GLY A 71 15.96 -15.21 -2.21
N LEU A 72 15.11 -14.39 -2.81
CA LEU A 72 15.07 -14.13 -4.26
C LEU A 72 15.54 -12.71 -4.63
N ALA A 73 15.68 -11.81 -3.66
CA ALA A 73 15.94 -10.38 -3.90
C ALA A 73 17.24 -10.10 -4.66
N ARG A 74 18.21 -11.01 -4.63
CA ARG A 74 19.50 -10.85 -5.36
C ARG A 74 19.54 -11.60 -6.70
N LEU A 75 18.43 -12.20 -7.11
CA LEU A 75 18.33 -12.89 -8.39
C LEU A 75 17.86 -11.92 -9.47
N GLU A 76 18.41 -12.11 -10.67
CA GLU A 76 17.87 -11.48 -11.87
C GLU A 76 16.44 -11.93 -12.10
N ARG A 77 15.58 -10.99 -12.51
CA ARG A 77 14.15 -11.27 -12.73
C ARG A 77 13.93 -12.43 -13.70
N GLY A 78 14.72 -12.52 -14.77
CA GLY A 78 14.64 -13.62 -15.72
C GLY A 78 14.85 -15.00 -15.07
N ALA A 79 15.75 -15.09 -14.08
CA ALA A 79 16.00 -16.32 -13.34
C ALA A 79 14.84 -16.66 -12.39
N VAL A 80 14.21 -15.65 -11.78
CA VAL A 80 12.98 -15.83 -10.97
C VAL A 80 11.85 -16.36 -11.85
N MET A 81 11.66 -15.77 -13.04
CA MET A 81 10.59 -16.17 -13.98
C MET A 81 10.84 -17.54 -14.62
N ALA A 82 12.09 -17.94 -14.82
CA ALA A 82 12.43 -19.25 -15.39
C ALA A 82 12.16 -20.42 -14.43
N ASN A 83 12.33 -20.22 -13.12
CA ASN A 83 12.21 -21.26 -12.12
C ASN A 83 10.74 -21.42 -11.61
N PRO A 84 10.12 -22.61 -11.74
CA PRO A 84 8.75 -22.84 -11.26
C PRO A 84 8.52 -22.61 -9.77
N GLU A 85 9.46 -23.03 -8.90
CA GLU A 85 9.33 -22.86 -7.45
C GLU A 85 9.43 -21.38 -7.06
N HIS A 86 10.30 -20.62 -7.74
CA HIS A 86 10.41 -19.18 -7.50
C HIS A 86 9.13 -18.45 -7.94
N ARG A 87 8.59 -18.75 -9.13
CA ARG A 87 7.31 -18.17 -9.57
C ARG A 87 6.18 -18.49 -8.60
N ARG A 88 6.07 -19.74 -8.14
CA ARG A 88 5.06 -20.18 -7.18
C ARG A 88 5.15 -19.40 -5.87
N LEU A 89 6.36 -19.21 -5.35
CA LEU A 89 6.58 -18.42 -4.13
C LEU A 89 6.13 -16.96 -4.33
N VAL A 90 6.54 -16.30 -5.42
CA VAL A 90 6.16 -14.90 -5.67
C VAL A 90 4.65 -14.78 -5.91
N LEU A 91 4.02 -15.74 -6.59
CA LEU A 91 2.57 -15.75 -6.79
C LEU A 91 1.79 -15.93 -5.49
N GLN A 92 2.25 -16.81 -4.61
CA GLN A 92 1.68 -16.98 -3.28
C GLN A 92 1.75 -15.66 -2.50
N ASP A 93 2.90 -15.00 -2.54
CA ASP A 93 3.11 -13.73 -1.84
C ASP A 93 2.25 -12.59 -2.43
N LEU A 94 2.02 -12.64 -3.74
CA LEU A 94 1.22 -11.65 -4.45
C LEU A 94 -0.28 -11.80 -4.12
N LEU A 95 -0.80 -13.03 -4.19
CA LEU A 95 -2.25 -13.31 -4.26
C LEU A 95 -2.87 -13.81 -2.96
N SER A 96 -2.11 -14.42 -2.04
CA SER A 96 -2.65 -14.98 -0.78
C SER A 96 -2.94 -13.90 0.27
N GLU A 97 -3.61 -14.27 1.37
CA GLU A 97 -3.79 -13.34 2.50
C GLU A 97 -2.44 -12.84 3.03
N LEU A 98 -2.41 -11.60 3.54
CA LEU A 98 -1.21 -11.05 4.17
C LEU A 98 -1.02 -11.68 5.55
N THR A 99 -0.09 -12.63 5.66
CA THR A 99 0.26 -13.29 6.93
C THR A 99 1.58 -12.78 7.51
N ASP A 100 1.81 -13.04 8.79
CA ASP A 100 3.10 -12.73 9.41
C ASP A 100 4.26 -13.48 8.74
N ASP A 101 4.09 -14.74 8.34
CA ASP A 101 5.13 -15.50 7.63
C ASP A 101 5.52 -14.84 6.30
N LEU A 102 4.53 -14.30 5.58
CA LEU A 102 4.75 -13.56 4.34
C LEU A 102 5.56 -12.28 4.62
N LEU A 103 5.17 -11.51 5.64
CA LEU A 103 5.89 -10.31 6.05
C LEU A 103 7.36 -10.63 6.38
N HIS A 104 7.62 -11.64 7.22
CA HIS A 104 8.99 -12.00 7.62
C HIS A 104 9.87 -12.45 6.46
N ARG A 105 9.29 -12.98 5.38
CA ARG A 105 10.04 -13.40 4.18
C ARG A 105 10.32 -12.24 3.21
N SER A 106 9.56 -11.15 3.27
CA SER A 106 9.77 -9.98 2.41
C SER A 106 11.12 -9.31 2.67
N PHE A 107 11.86 -8.97 1.60
CA PHE A 107 13.14 -8.29 1.75
C PHE A 107 13.00 -6.89 2.36
N LEU A 108 12.03 -6.11 1.88
CA LEU A 108 11.74 -4.78 2.42
C LEU A 108 11.43 -4.83 3.93
N TYR A 109 10.61 -5.79 4.36
CA TYR A 109 10.28 -5.97 5.76
C TYR A 109 11.53 -6.26 6.59
N GLN A 110 12.37 -7.18 6.15
CA GLN A 110 13.62 -7.52 6.85
C GLN A 110 14.55 -6.31 6.99
N LEU A 111 14.68 -5.49 5.94
CA LEU A 111 15.48 -4.25 5.99
C LEU A 111 14.93 -3.28 7.05
N LEU A 112 13.63 -3.03 7.06
CA LEU A 112 13.01 -2.10 8.00
C LEU A 112 13.09 -2.62 9.44
N MET A 113 12.97 -3.93 9.67
CA MET A 113 13.14 -4.52 11.01
C MET A 113 14.60 -4.50 11.48
N LYS A 114 15.56 -4.74 10.58
CA LYS A 114 16.99 -4.71 10.87
C LYS A 114 17.45 -3.32 11.30
N TYR A 115 16.99 -2.29 10.59
CA TYR A 115 17.52 -0.94 10.75
C TYR A 115 16.67 -0.02 11.61
N LYS A 116 15.36 -0.30 11.74
CA LYS A 116 14.36 0.54 12.43
C LYS A 116 14.55 2.04 12.13
N PRO A 117 14.50 2.44 10.84
CA PRO A 117 14.80 3.82 10.47
C PRO A 117 13.73 4.78 11.03
N ASP A 118 14.18 5.93 11.53
CA ASP A 118 13.29 7.02 11.93
C ASP A 118 12.60 7.65 10.70
N ALA A 119 13.31 7.71 9.57
CA ALA A 119 12.81 8.20 8.29
C ALA A 119 13.20 7.28 7.13
N VAL A 120 12.28 7.08 6.18
CA VAL A 120 12.52 6.36 4.93
C VAL A 120 12.27 7.31 3.77
N VAL A 121 13.25 7.46 2.88
CA VAL A 121 13.08 8.14 1.59
C VAL A 121 13.11 7.09 0.49
N ASP A 122 11.98 6.88 -0.15
CA ASP A 122 11.84 5.99 -1.30
C ASP A 122 12.01 6.76 -2.60
N SER A 123 13.19 6.62 -3.20
CA SER A 123 13.55 7.18 -4.52
C SER A 123 13.46 6.17 -5.66
N ILE A 124 12.96 4.95 -5.40
CA ILE A 124 12.72 3.96 -6.46
C ILE A 124 11.55 4.43 -7.30
N ASN A 125 11.69 4.46 -8.62
CA ASN A 125 10.55 4.71 -9.50
C ASN A 125 9.70 3.43 -9.63
N THR A 126 8.86 3.15 -8.62
CA THR A 126 7.98 1.97 -8.55
C THR A 126 7.10 1.85 -9.79
N ALA A 127 6.61 2.97 -10.31
CA ALA A 127 5.78 2.99 -11.50
C ALA A 127 6.55 2.48 -12.73
N THR A 128 7.81 2.89 -12.94
CA THR A 128 8.66 2.31 -13.98
C THR A 128 8.90 0.82 -13.74
N ALA A 129 9.26 0.46 -12.49
CA ALA A 129 9.59 -0.93 -12.13
C ALA A 129 8.44 -1.90 -12.46
N PHE A 130 7.18 -1.46 -12.38
CA PHE A 130 6.01 -2.27 -12.72
C PHE A 130 5.53 -2.08 -14.17
N ALA A 131 5.51 -0.86 -14.71
CA ALA A 131 4.92 -0.59 -16.01
C ALA A 131 5.76 -1.08 -17.19
N TYR A 132 7.10 -1.09 -17.08
CA TYR A 132 8.02 -1.46 -18.17
C TYR A 132 8.31 -2.96 -18.23
N GLN A 133 7.41 -3.78 -17.68
CA GLN A 133 7.48 -5.24 -17.76
C GLN A 133 6.65 -5.80 -18.93
N ASP A 134 6.17 -4.94 -19.83
CA ASP A 134 5.38 -5.23 -21.04
C ASP A 134 4.17 -6.19 -20.82
N PRO A 135 3.26 -5.89 -19.86
CA PRO A 135 2.12 -6.76 -19.56
C PRO A 135 1.18 -6.93 -20.76
N GLN A 136 1.08 -5.94 -21.65
CA GLN A 136 0.25 -6.03 -22.86
C GLN A 136 0.81 -7.03 -23.87
N GLN A 137 2.13 -7.04 -24.08
CA GLN A 137 2.76 -8.04 -24.96
C GLN A 137 2.56 -9.43 -24.37
N SER A 138 2.79 -9.59 -23.06
CA SER A 138 2.53 -10.87 -22.39
C SER A 138 1.07 -11.33 -22.51
N ALA A 139 0.10 -10.42 -22.45
CA ALA A 139 -1.31 -10.77 -22.67
C ALA A 139 -1.56 -11.26 -24.09
N GLN A 140 -1.00 -10.60 -25.10
CA GLN A 140 -1.12 -11.00 -26.51
C GLN A 140 -0.49 -12.38 -26.75
N GLU A 141 0.70 -12.62 -26.21
CA GLU A 141 1.39 -13.91 -26.28
C GLU A 141 0.57 -15.01 -25.60
N LEU A 142 0.01 -14.74 -24.42
CA LEU A 142 -0.84 -15.69 -23.71
C LEU A 142 -2.13 -16.01 -24.50
N LEU A 143 -2.77 -15.00 -25.11
CA LEU A 143 -3.95 -15.20 -25.94
C LEU A 143 -3.64 -16.01 -27.21
N ALA A 144 -2.49 -15.77 -27.85
CA ALA A 144 -2.03 -16.57 -28.99
C ALA A 144 -1.81 -18.03 -28.58
N LEU A 145 -1.09 -18.26 -27.47
CA LEU A 145 -0.91 -19.61 -26.92
C LEU A 145 -2.25 -20.28 -26.60
N ALA A 146 -3.22 -19.54 -26.06
CA ALA A 146 -4.55 -20.06 -25.75
C ALA A 146 -5.35 -20.43 -27.01
N ALA A 147 -5.27 -19.60 -28.06
CA ALA A 147 -5.92 -19.87 -29.34
C ALA A 147 -5.35 -21.13 -30.01
N ASP A 148 -4.05 -21.37 -29.87
CA ASP A 148 -3.37 -22.55 -30.41
C ASP A 148 -3.51 -23.81 -29.52
N GLY A 149 -4.20 -23.71 -28.37
CA GLY A 149 -4.32 -24.80 -27.40
C GLY A 149 -3.03 -25.12 -26.63
N ASN A 150 -2.04 -24.22 -26.68
CA ASN A 150 -0.70 -24.36 -26.09
C ASN A 150 -0.49 -23.54 -24.81
N ALA A 151 -1.55 -22.92 -24.26
CA ALA A 151 -1.45 -22.18 -23.00
C ALA A 151 -1.22 -23.13 -21.82
N ASP A 152 0.00 -23.14 -21.30
CA ASP A 152 0.37 -23.90 -20.13
C ASP A 152 0.30 -23.06 -18.83
N ARG A 153 0.40 -23.76 -17.70
CA ARG A 153 0.42 -23.10 -16.38
C ARG A 153 1.54 -22.08 -16.28
N ALA A 154 2.71 -22.34 -16.84
CA ALA A 154 3.86 -21.44 -16.75
C ALA A 154 3.64 -20.12 -17.51
N ALA A 155 2.95 -20.15 -18.65
CA ALA A 155 2.54 -18.95 -19.39
C ALA A 155 1.55 -18.11 -18.59
N VAL A 156 0.54 -18.76 -17.97
CA VAL A 156 -0.42 -18.08 -17.08
C VAL A 156 0.28 -17.46 -15.88
N GLU A 157 1.11 -18.22 -15.17
CA GLU A 157 1.88 -17.75 -14.00
C GLU A 157 2.75 -16.54 -14.34
N ARG A 158 3.47 -16.59 -15.46
CA ARG A 158 4.30 -15.47 -15.94
C ARG A 158 3.46 -14.22 -16.19
N HIS A 159 2.30 -14.35 -16.84
CA HIS A 159 1.43 -13.21 -17.11
C HIS A 159 0.86 -12.60 -15.82
N VAL A 160 0.37 -13.44 -14.90
CA VAL A 160 -0.19 -12.98 -13.62
C VAL A 160 0.84 -12.19 -12.80
N LEU A 161 2.11 -12.59 -12.82
CA LEU A 161 3.22 -11.89 -12.17
C LEU A 161 3.57 -10.53 -12.81
N LEU A 162 3.00 -10.18 -13.97
CA LEU A 162 3.17 -8.89 -14.64
C LEU A 162 2.02 -7.91 -14.37
N LEU A 163 0.94 -8.36 -13.71
CA LEU A 163 -0.17 -7.47 -13.35
C LEU A 163 0.31 -6.39 -12.38
N THR A 164 0.21 -5.13 -12.80
CA THR A 164 0.84 -4.00 -12.10
C THR A 164 0.13 -3.63 -10.80
N LEU A 165 -1.20 -3.62 -10.79
CA LEU A 165 -1.99 -3.27 -9.59
C LEU A 165 -1.85 -4.29 -8.45
N PRO A 166 -1.92 -5.62 -8.68
CA PRO A 166 -1.63 -6.59 -7.63
C PRO A 166 -0.25 -6.39 -7.00
N GLN A 167 0.79 -6.16 -7.82
CA GLN A 167 2.16 -5.91 -7.34
C GLN A 167 2.22 -4.66 -6.46
N LEU A 168 1.59 -3.56 -6.91
CA LEU A 168 1.53 -2.31 -6.17
C LEU A 168 0.78 -2.44 -4.84
N ILE A 169 -0.40 -3.06 -4.84
CA ILE A 169 -1.22 -3.24 -3.64
C ILE A 169 -0.45 -4.07 -2.62
N ARG A 170 0.14 -5.20 -3.03
CA ARG A 170 0.92 -6.05 -2.14
C ARG A 170 2.12 -5.32 -1.56
N HIS A 171 2.86 -4.60 -2.40
CA HIS A 171 4.03 -3.84 -1.97
C HIS A 171 3.65 -2.78 -0.92
N VAL A 172 2.56 -2.03 -1.13
CA VAL A 172 2.11 -1.04 -0.15
C VAL A 172 1.60 -1.71 1.14
N GLN A 173 0.90 -2.84 1.07
CA GLN A 173 0.49 -3.59 2.27
C GLN A 173 1.69 -3.98 3.14
N ILE A 174 2.74 -4.53 2.52
CA ILE A 174 3.99 -4.88 3.20
C ILE A 174 4.65 -3.63 3.77
N LEU A 175 4.73 -2.55 2.98
CA LEU A 175 5.33 -1.28 3.40
C LEU A 175 4.62 -0.70 4.63
N VAL A 176 3.27 -0.65 4.63
CA VAL A 176 2.47 -0.14 5.77
C VAL A 176 2.80 -0.90 7.05
N GLU A 177 2.74 -2.24 6.99
CA GLU A 177 3.01 -3.09 8.16
C GLU A 177 4.46 -3.00 8.62
N ALA A 178 5.40 -2.96 7.68
CA ALA A 178 6.82 -2.84 8.00
C ALA A 178 7.16 -1.49 8.64
N LEU A 179 6.65 -0.36 8.10
CA LEU A 179 6.85 0.97 8.66
C LEU A 179 6.25 1.09 10.07
N ARG A 180 5.04 0.56 10.28
CA ARG A 180 4.37 0.57 11.59
C ARG A 180 5.17 -0.23 12.63
N ARG A 181 5.61 -1.45 12.29
CA ARG A 181 6.39 -2.31 13.21
C ARG A 181 7.81 -1.80 13.45
N ALA A 182 8.39 -1.09 12.48
CA ALA A 182 9.68 -0.41 12.62
C ALA A 182 9.57 0.86 13.47
N GLU A 183 8.34 1.30 13.78
CA GLU A 183 8.02 2.58 14.41
C GLU A 183 8.61 3.78 13.66
N THR A 184 8.74 3.65 12.33
CA THR A 184 9.19 4.74 11.46
C THR A 184 8.27 5.95 11.62
N LYS A 185 8.86 7.14 11.67
CA LYS A 185 8.13 8.38 11.96
C LYS A 185 7.77 9.14 10.69
N ALA A 186 8.58 9.04 9.64
CA ALA A 186 8.32 9.68 8.35
C ALA A 186 8.67 8.77 7.17
N TYR A 187 7.83 8.78 6.15
CA TYR A 187 8.04 8.13 4.87
C TYR A 187 7.85 9.15 3.75
N VAL A 188 8.86 9.29 2.88
CA VAL A 188 8.83 10.20 1.74
C VAL A 188 8.96 9.40 0.46
N LYS A 189 7.97 9.50 -0.43
CA LYS A 189 8.05 8.97 -1.78
C LYS A 189 8.52 10.04 -2.75
N ILE A 190 9.53 9.74 -3.55
CA ILE A 190 9.84 10.50 -4.76
C ILE A 190 9.12 9.80 -5.91
N GLY A 191 7.99 10.37 -6.30
CA GLY A 191 7.09 9.82 -7.30
C GLY A 191 7.43 10.28 -8.72
N THR A 192 6.56 9.92 -9.66
CA THR A 192 6.61 10.38 -11.06
C THR A 192 5.21 10.73 -11.53
N SER A 193 5.09 11.54 -12.57
CA SER A 193 3.86 11.72 -13.34
C SER A 193 3.79 10.81 -14.58
N GLY A 194 4.89 10.12 -14.90
CA GLY A 194 5.06 9.32 -16.12
C GLY A 194 5.47 10.15 -17.34
N THR A 195 4.97 11.38 -17.50
CA THR A 195 5.17 12.21 -18.70
C THR A 195 6.15 13.37 -18.51
N GLY A 196 6.82 13.47 -17.36
CA GLY A 196 7.76 14.58 -17.09
C GLY A 196 7.09 15.95 -17.08
N GLY A 197 5.80 16.01 -16.71
CA GLY A 197 5.01 17.26 -16.68
C GLY A 197 4.25 17.58 -17.96
N MET A 198 4.54 16.86 -19.05
CA MET A 198 3.83 17.03 -20.32
C MET A 198 2.43 16.40 -20.27
N GLY A 199 1.55 16.87 -21.16
CA GLY A 199 0.20 16.32 -21.32
C GLY A 199 0.15 15.06 -22.19
N TYR A 200 -1.05 14.69 -22.63
CA TYR A 200 -1.30 13.56 -23.54
C TYR A 200 -0.64 13.73 -24.93
N ASN A 201 -0.19 14.92 -25.27
CA ASN A 201 0.48 15.23 -26.53
C ASN A 201 2.01 15.17 -26.45
N ILE A 202 2.57 14.52 -25.41
CA ILE A 202 4.02 14.39 -25.21
C ILE A 202 4.74 13.91 -26.49
N PRO A 203 5.79 14.62 -26.97
CA PRO A 203 6.51 14.26 -28.19
C PRO A 203 7.59 13.19 -27.98
N TYR A 204 7.96 12.90 -26.72
CA TYR A 204 9.07 12.03 -26.34
C TYR A 204 8.63 10.57 -26.14
N THR A 205 8.16 9.92 -27.20
CA THR A 205 7.74 8.50 -27.17
C THR A 205 8.40 7.68 -28.28
N HIS A 206 8.81 6.45 -27.96
CA HIS A 206 9.38 5.51 -28.94
C HIS A 206 8.35 4.81 -29.83
N SER A 207 7.05 5.06 -29.64
CA SER A 207 5.95 4.47 -30.41
C SER A 207 5.22 5.49 -31.28
N GLU A 208 4.52 4.99 -32.30
CA GLU A 208 3.59 5.78 -33.12
C GLU A 208 2.39 6.32 -32.29
N GLU A 209 1.90 5.54 -31.32
CA GLU A 209 0.90 6.02 -30.35
C GLU A 209 1.51 7.07 -29.41
N ARG A 210 0.88 8.25 -29.32
CA ARG A 210 1.28 9.38 -28.47
C ARG A 210 0.16 9.73 -27.46
N PRO A 211 0.30 9.43 -26.16
CA PRO A 211 1.43 8.75 -25.51
C PRO A 211 1.34 7.23 -25.70
N SER A 212 2.48 6.54 -25.55
CA SER A 212 2.54 5.08 -25.63
C SER A 212 1.76 4.42 -24.50
N ARG A 213 1.21 3.21 -24.72
CA ARG A 213 0.55 2.42 -23.66
C ARG A 213 1.46 2.17 -22.45
N PRO A 214 2.75 1.81 -22.60
CA PRO A 214 3.66 1.70 -21.46
C PRO A 214 3.78 3.00 -20.65
N LEU A 215 3.83 4.15 -21.33
CA LEU A 215 3.91 5.44 -20.65
C LEU A 215 2.63 5.75 -19.87
N LEU A 216 1.46 5.54 -20.48
CA LEU A 216 0.17 5.70 -19.80
C LEU A 216 0.02 4.73 -18.62
N MET A 217 0.53 3.49 -18.75
CA MET A 217 0.58 2.53 -17.64
C MET A 217 1.45 3.07 -16.49
N LYS A 218 2.61 3.66 -16.78
CA LYS A 218 3.45 4.31 -15.76
C LYS A 218 2.68 5.43 -15.05
N SER A 219 2.01 6.31 -15.79
CA SER A 219 1.17 7.37 -15.19
C SER A 219 0.04 6.81 -14.33
N ALA A 220 -0.65 5.76 -14.79
CA ALA A 220 -1.75 5.12 -14.05
C ALA A 220 -1.27 4.48 -12.73
N VAL A 221 -0.16 3.73 -12.77
CA VAL A 221 0.45 3.13 -11.58
C VAL A 221 0.94 4.21 -10.61
N ALA A 222 1.53 5.29 -11.12
CA ALA A 222 1.98 6.40 -10.28
C ALA A 222 0.82 7.15 -9.61
N GLY A 223 -0.31 7.31 -10.30
CA GLY A 223 -1.55 7.87 -9.72
C GLY A 223 -2.16 6.94 -8.66
N ALA A 224 -2.22 5.63 -8.94
CA ALA A 224 -2.67 4.63 -7.97
C ALA A 224 -1.79 4.64 -6.71
N GLN A 225 -0.46 4.73 -6.85
CA GLN A 225 0.46 4.82 -5.72
C GLN A 225 0.20 6.07 -4.88
N SER A 226 -0.09 7.21 -5.50
CA SER A 226 -0.40 8.47 -4.79
C SER A 226 -1.62 8.30 -3.89
N LEU A 227 -2.69 7.66 -4.39
CA LEU A 227 -3.90 7.40 -3.61
C LEU A 227 -3.66 6.36 -2.50
N LEU A 228 -2.82 5.35 -2.73
CA LEU A 228 -2.45 4.40 -1.67
C LEU A 228 -1.62 5.07 -0.56
N LEU A 229 -0.73 6.01 -0.90
CA LEU A 229 0.00 6.82 0.07
C LEU A 229 -0.91 7.81 0.81
N PHE A 230 -1.93 8.35 0.14
CA PHE A 230 -2.97 9.13 0.81
C PHE A 230 -3.71 8.30 1.89
N LEU A 231 -3.99 7.02 1.63
CA LEU A 231 -4.55 6.11 2.64
C LEU A 231 -3.55 5.86 3.80
N LEU A 232 -2.27 5.62 3.48
CA LEU A 232 -1.22 5.45 4.50
C LEU A 232 -1.12 6.67 5.42
N GLY A 233 -1.09 7.88 4.86
CA GLY A 233 -1.04 9.13 5.61
C GLY A 233 -2.29 9.44 6.46
N ARG A 234 -3.36 8.63 6.31
CA ARG A 234 -4.61 8.69 7.08
C ARG A 234 -4.80 7.48 8.00
N THR A 235 -3.83 6.57 8.03
CA THR A 235 -3.87 5.36 8.85
C THR A 235 -3.33 5.65 10.26
N PRO A 236 -4.10 5.35 11.33
CA PRO A 236 -3.64 5.57 12.70
C PRO A 236 -2.37 4.79 13.04
N GLY A 237 -1.40 5.48 13.64
CA GLY A 237 -0.11 4.88 14.02
C GLY A 237 0.84 4.60 12.85
N ALA A 238 0.49 5.02 11.62
CA ALA A 238 1.41 5.05 10.48
C ALA A 238 2.33 6.30 10.54
N PRO A 239 3.49 6.29 9.85
CA PRO A 239 4.35 7.47 9.74
C PRO A 239 3.67 8.65 9.05
N ALA A 240 4.20 9.85 9.29
CA ALA A 240 3.96 10.99 8.40
C ALA A 240 4.34 10.61 6.97
N THR A 241 3.39 10.76 6.04
CA THR A 241 3.56 10.29 4.66
C THR A 241 3.57 11.50 3.73
N ILE A 242 4.65 11.62 2.96
CA ILE A 242 4.91 12.73 2.05
C ILE A 242 5.16 12.13 0.66
N GLU A 243 4.68 12.80 -0.39
CA GLU A 243 5.07 12.47 -1.77
C GLU A 243 5.51 13.71 -2.52
N ILE A 244 6.75 13.70 -3.03
CA ILE A 244 7.26 14.70 -3.96
C ILE A 244 7.22 14.09 -5.36
N LYS A 245 6.49 14.71 -6.28
CA LYS A 245 6.45 14.29 -7.70
C LYS A 245 7.11 15.34 -8.60
N PRO A 246 8.36 15.12 -9.03
CA PRO A 246 8.96 15.91 -10.09
C PRO A 246 8.15 15.78 -11.39
N THR A 247 7.80 16.92 -11.98
CA THR A 247 7.10 17.04 -13.26
C THR A 247 7.96 17.79 -14.27
N ALA A 248 9.24 17.45 -14.30
CA ALA A 248 10.26 17.93 -15.22
C ALA A 248 11.32 16.83 -15.40
N THR A 249 12.23 16.97 -16.36
CA THR A 249 13.38 16.06 -16.48
C THR A 249 14.28 16.22 -15.26
N ILE A 250 14.71 15.12 -14.63
CA ILE A 250 15.69 15.21 -13.54
C ILE A 250 17.08 15.06 -14.16
N ALA A 251 17.91 16.09 -14.04
CA ALA A 251 19.24 16.12 -14.65
C ALA A 251 20.24 16.90 -13.78
N TRP A 252 21.53 16.56 -13.77
CA TRP A 252 22.22 15.42 -14.39
C TRP A 252 23.17 14.74 -13.40
N ARG A 253 23.58 13.51 -13.71
CA ARG A 253 24.57 12.74 -12.93
C ARG A 253 25.99 13.11 -13.32
N GLU A 254 26.27 13.14 -14.62
CA GLU A 254 27.61 13.31 -15.17
C GLU A 254 27.52 13.95 -16.57
N ILE A 255 28.53 14.72 -16.94
CA ILE A 255 28.80 15.16 -18.31
C ILE A 255 30.17 14.62 -18.69
N GLY A 256 30.28 13.96 -19.85
CA GLY A 256 31.50 13.28 -20.24
C GLY A 256 31.65 13.11 -21.74
N TYR A 257 32.78 12.52 -22.13
CA TYR A 257 33.06 12.06 -23.48
C TYR A 257 33.50 10.60 -23.42
N GLY A 258 32.94 9.76 -24.28
CA GLY A 258 33.32 8.35 -24.35
C GLY A 258 32.26 7.48 -25.03
N PRO A 259 32.32 6.15 -24.84
CA PRO A 259 31.41 5.21 -25.49
C PRO A 259 29.97 5.37 -24.98
N ILE A 260 29.05 5.58 -25.91
CA ILE A 260 27.62 5.70 -25.65
C ILE A 260 27.04 4.32 -25.34
N ARG A 261 26.39 4.21 -24.18
CA ARG A 261 25.83 2.94 -23.69
C ARG A 261 24.32 2.96 -23.73
N ARG A 262 23.72 1.86 -24.20
CA ARG A 262 22.28 1.59 -24.12
C ARG A 262 22.07 0.30 -23.32
N LYS A 263 21.32 0.40 -22.21
CA LYS A 263 21.12 -0.72 -21.25
C LYS A 263 22.45 -1.33 -20.78
N GLY A 264 23.42 -0.47 -20.43
CA GLY A 264 24.74 -0.87 -19.94
C GLY A 264 25.74 -1.34 -21.01
N LYS A 265 25.30 -1.61 -22.24
CA LYS A 265 26.15 -2.08 -23.35
C LYS A 265 26.51 -0.94 -24.30
N PRO A 266 27.77 -0.81 -24.75
CA PRO A 266 28.13 0.14 -25.79
C PRO A 266 27.32 -0.08 -27.08
N ILE A 267 26.92 1.00 -27.74
CA ILE A 267 26.30 0.95 -29.06
C ILE A 267 27.42 0.65 -30.08
N PRO A 268 27.34 -0.43 -30.88
CA PRO A 268 28.34 -0.68 -31.92
C PRO A 268 28.23 0.38 -33.02
N LEU A 269 29.37 0.85 -33.52
CA LEU A 269 29.40 1.75 -34.66
C LEU A 269 29.38 0.92 -35.94
N VAL A 270 28.35 1.13 -36.75
CA VAL A 270 28.13 0.43 -38.02
C VAL A 270 28.14 1.41 -39.18
N ASP A 271 28.46 0.91 -40.37
CA ASP A 271 28.40 1.69 -41.61
C ASP A 271 27.70 0.90 -42.72
N CYS A 272 27.15 1.62 -43.69
CA CYS A 272 26.56 1.09 -44.92
C CYS A 272 27.16 1.89 -46.08
N PRO A 273 28.37 1.53 -46.55
CA PRO A 273 29.13 2.37 -47.48
C PRO A 273 28.43 2.61 -48.81
N GLU A 274 27.62 1.64 -49.26
CA GLU A 274 26.87 1.70 -50.50
C GLU A 274 25.36 1.66 -50.22
N PRO A 275 24.58 2.59 -50.78
CA PRO A 275 23.13 2.58 -50.59
C PRO A 275 22.51 1.33 -51.25
N VAL A 276 21.64 0.65 -50.50
CA VAL A 276 20.91 -0.53 -50.99
C VAL A 276 19.48 -0.18 -51.39
N PRO A 277 18.89 -0.85 -52.40
CA PRO A 277 17.48 -0.65 -52.74
C PRO A 277 16.58 -0.99 -51.55
N VAL A 278 15.56 -0.17 -51.30
CA VAL A 278 14.63 -0.32 -50.15
C VAL A 278 14.02 -1.72 -50.08
N GLY A 279 13.61 -2.28 -51.22
CA GLY A 279 13.02 -3.63 -51.29
C GLY A 279 14.00 -4.77 -50.92
N GLU A 280 15.30 -4.49 -50.87
CA GLU A 280 16.36 -5.43 -50.49
C GLU A 280 16.87 -5.19 -49.06
N ALA A 281 16.87 -3.93 -48.63
CA ALA A 281 17.33 -3.50 -47.31
C ALA A 281 16.58 -4.17 -46.14
N PHE A 282 15.32 -4.54 -46.34
CA PHE A 282 14.45 -5.11 -45.31
C PHE A 282 14.11 -6.60 -45.54
N ARG A 283 14.78 -7.28 -46.47
CA ARG A 283 14.58 -8.73 -46.66
C ARG A 283 15.11 -9.51 -45.45
N PRO A 284 14.45 -10.60 -45.02
CA PRO A 284 14.94 -11.41 -43.90
C PRO A 284 16.37 -11.91 -44.15
N GLY A 285 17.25 -11.71 -43.17
CA GLY A 285 18.64 -12.17 -43.21
C GLY A 285 19.61 -11.30 -44.01
N THR A 286 19.18 -10.17 -44.57
CA THR A 286 20.12 -9.21 -45.18
C THR A 286 20.80 -8.36 -44.10
N THR A 287 22.11 -8.21 -44.23
CA THR A 287 22.94 -7.32 -43.42
C THR A 287 23.66 -6.36 -44.36
N PRO A 288 22.99 -5.33 -44.87
CA PRO A 288 23.59 -4.39 -45.83
C PRO A 288 24.64 -3.46 -45.20
N TRP A 289 25.00 -3.69 -43.94
CA TRP A 289 25.90 -2.88 -43.14
C TRP A 289 27.08 -3.73 -42.65
N CYS A 290 28.18 -3.06 -42.30
CA CYS A 290 29.34 -3.65 -41.66
C CYS A 290 29.56 -3.07 -40.25
N ASP A 291 30.02 -3.90 -39.32
CA ASP A 291 30.49 -3.45 -38.01
C ASP A 291 31.91 -2.88 -38.16
N LEU A 292 32.14 -1.67 -37.65
CA LEU A 292 33.44 -1.02 -37.74
C LEU A 292 34.41 -1.44 -36.61
N GLY A 293 34.00 -2.36 -35.74
CA GLY A 293 34.83 -2.91 -34.65
C GLY A 293 35.08 -1.94 -33.50
N LYS A 294 34.38 -0.79 -33.47
CA LYS A 294 34.50 0.25 -32.43
C LYS A 294 33.11 0.66 -31.91
N PRO A 295 33.00 1.10 -30.65
CA PRO A 295 31.75 1.66 -30.15
C PRO A 295 31.47 3.05 -30.74
N LEU A 296 30.20 3.46 -30.74
CA LEU A 296 29.81 4.85 -30.93
C LEU A 296 30.31 5.66 -29.72
N GLU A 297 31.14 6.66 -29.95
CA GLU A 297 31.66 7.57 -28.94
C GLU A 297 31.16 8.99 -29.18
N GLY A 298 30.95 9.75 -28.10
CA GLY A 298 30.48 11.12 -28.20
C GLY A 298 30.47 11.84 -26.85
N VAL A 299 30.18 13.14 -26.91
CA VAL A 299 29.87 13.95 -25.73
C VAL A 299 28.45 13.57 -25.26
N TYR A 300 28.29 13.33 -23.97
CA TYR A 300 27.01 12.95 -23.39
C TYR A 300 26.74 13.67 -22.07
N ILE A 301 25.46 13.72 -21.72
CA ILE A 301 24.95 14.04 -20.38
C ILE A 301 24.11 12.87 -19.87
N ASP A 302 24.43 12.38 -18.67
CA ASP A 302 23.72 11.29 -18.01
C ASP A 302 22.56 11.86 -17.18
N VAL A 303 21.33 11.57 -17.62
CA VAL A 303 20.08 12.00 -16.97
C VAL A 303 19.47 10.89 -16.09
N GLY A 304 20.28 9.94 -15.64
CA GLY A 304 19.90 8.87 -14.73
C GLY A 304 19.05 7.79 -15.40
N GLU A 305 17.81 7.61 -14.93
CA GLU A 305 16.91 6.55 -15.41
C GLU A 305 16.66 6.61 -16.93
N ASN A 306 16.69 7.81 -17.52
CA ASN A 306 16.44 8.02 -18.93
C ASN A 306 17.69 7.77 -19.81
N GLY A 307 18.86 7.54 -19.21
CA GLY A 307 20.11 7.21 -19.90
C GLY A 307 20.95 8.42 -20.32
N LEU A 308 21.71 8.25 -21.41
CA LEU A 308 22.63 9.25 -21.93
C LEU A 308 21.97 10.03 -23.07
N PHE A 309 22.02 11.36 -23.01
CA PHE A 309 21.60 12.27 -24.08
C PHE A 309 22.80 12.97 -24.71
N SER A 310 22.70 13.25 -26.01
CA SER A 310 23.56 14.20 -26.72
C SER A 310 23.23 15.65 -26.33
N SER A 311 24.06 16.60 -26.78
CA SER A 311 23.81 18.04 -26.57
C SER A 311 22.43 18.47 -27.08
N ASP A 312 22.07 18.03 -28.28
CA ASP A 312 20.89 18.51 -28.98
C ASP A 312 19.62 17.86 -28.41
N GLU A 313 19.70 16.59 -27.98
CA GLU A 313 18.61 15.93 -27.24
C GLU A 313 18.37 16.62 -25.89
N PHE A 314 19.44 16.98 -25.18
CA PHE A 314 19.33 17.70 -23.91
C PHE A 314 18.77 19.11 -24.10
N GLU A 315 19.25 19.87 -25.09
CA GLU A 315 18.71 21.18 -25.44
C GLU A 315 17.23 21.07 -25.81
N THR A 316 16.85 20.07 -26.60
CA THR A 316 15.46 19.85 -27.01
C THR A 316 14.54 19.53 -25.84
N VAL A 317 14.95 18.66 -24.92
CA VAL A 317 14.09 18.26 -23.79
C VAL A 317 13.96 19.36 -22.73
N THR A 318 15.01 20.18 -22.59
CA THR A 318 15.09 21.25 -21.58
C THR A 318 14.67 22.63 -22.09
N ALA A 319 14.37 22.77 -23.38
CA ALA A 319 13.86 24.00 -23.96
C ALA A 319 12.59 24.51 -23.25
N LEU A 320 12.43 25.83 -23.20
CA LEU A 320 11.26 26.48 -22.59
C LEU A 320 9.96 25.92 -23.19
N GLY A 321 9.03 25.52 -22.33
CA GLY A 321 7.75 24.94 -22.74
C GLY A 321 7.81 23.47 -23.18
N GLN A 322 8.98 22.83 -23.08
CA GLN A 322 9.11 21.37 -23.10
C GLN A 322 9.08 20.82 -21.67
N MET A 323 9.71 19.67 -21.40
CA MET A 323 9.76 19.11 -20.04
C MET A 323 10.55 20.00 -19.08
N GLU A 324 11.45 20.84 -19.60
CA GLU A 324 12.41 21.60 -18.79
C GLU A 324 13.22 20.63 -17.90
N PHE A 325 13.92 21.14 -16.89
CA PHE A 325 14.58 20.26 -15.94
C PHE A 325 14.56 20.81 -14.51
N ILE A 326 14.68 19.87 -13.57
CA ILE A 326 14.87 20.11 -12.14
C ILE A 326 16.11 19.36 -11.68
N THR A 327 16.88 19.96 -10.79
CA THR A 327 18.08 19.31 -10.24
C THR A 327 17.70 18.28 -9.17
N PRO A 328 18.46 17.19 -9.03
CA PRO A 328 18.25 16.26 -7.92
C PRO A 328 18.50 16.91 -6.56
N GLU A 329 19.33 17.97 -6.48
CA GLU A 329 19.55 18.77 -5.28
C GLU A 329 18.30 19.54 -4.84
N GLU A 330 17.53 20.13 -5.76
CA GLU A 330 16.26 20.78 -5.42
C GLU A 330 15.24 19.78 -4.89
N VAL A 331 15.15 18.59 -5.51
CA VAL A 331 14.30 17.51 -5.00
C VAL A 331 14.76 17.08 -3.60
N ALA A 332 16.07 16.96 -3.38
CA ALA A 332 16.64 16.62 -2.07
C ALA A 332 16.37 17.70 -1.01
N GLU A 333 16.38 18.98 -1.38
CA GLU A 333 16.00 20.07 -0.49
C GLU A 333 14.53 19.97 -0.10
N TYR A 334 13.62 19.72 -1.04
CA TYR A 334 12.20 19.52 -0.72
C TYR A 334 12.01 18.36 0.26
N VAL A 335 12.69 17.23 0.04
CA VAL A 335 12.65 16.07 0.94
C VAL A 335 13.13 16.46 2.35
N ALA A 336 14.26 17.16 2.47
CA ALA A 336 14.79 17.56 3.77
C ALA A 336 13.85 18.53 4.50
N LEU A 337 13.32 19.53 3.80
CA LEU A 337 12.38 20.51 4.36
C LEU A 337 11.09 19.84 4.85
N GLU A 338 10.48 18.97 4.04
CA GLU A 338 9.26 18.25 4.44
C GLU A 338 9.52 17.29 5.61
N LEU A 339 10.65 16.58 5.61
CA LEU A 339 11.06 15.75 6.74
C LEU A 339 11.24 16.58 8.01
N GLU A 340 11.76 17.81 7.91
CA GLU A 340 11.91 18.74 9.03
C GLU A 340 10.56 19.33 9.50
N GLY A 341 9.51 19.23 8.70
CA GLY A 341 8.19 19.80 8.96
C GLY A 341 8.05 21.24 8.45
N ARG A 342 8.86 21.61 7.46
CA ARG A 342 8.84 22.91 6.78
C ARG A 342 8.11 22.74 5.44
N PRO A 343 6.82 23.14 5.35
CA PRO A 343 6.01 22.85 4.17
C PRO A 343 6.57 23.57 2.93
N THR A 344 6.74 22.81 1.85
CA THR A 344 7.27 23.30 0.56
C THR A 344 6.17 23.63 -0.44
N GLY A 345 4.94 23.16 -0.18
CA GLY A 345 3.84 23.19 -1.13
C GLY A 345 3.97 22.16 -2.26
N ARG A 346 4.95 21.24 -2.18
CA ARG A 346 5.20 20.19 -3.18
C ARG A 346 4.77 18.79 -2.73
N ASP A 347 4.26 18.64 -1.51
CA ASP A 347 3.70 17.39 -1.01
C ASP A 347 2.32 17.11 -1.63
N ILE A 348 2.26 16.07 -2.48
CA ILE A 348 1.03 15.61 -3.13
C ILE A 348 0.01 15.07 -2.12
N VAL A 349 0.47 14.43 -1.04
CA VAL A 349 -0.43 13.87 -0.02
C VAL A 349 -1.13 15.01 0.73
N ALA A 350 -0.39 16.04 1.14
CA ALA A 350 -0.97 17.25 1.71
C ALA A 350 -1.91 17.98 0.74
N ALA A 351 -1.56 18.06 -0.55
CA ALA A 351 -2.43 18.67 -1.56
C ALA A 351 -3.76 17.89 -1.71
N LEU A 352 -3.73 16.56 -1.74
CA LEU A 352 -4.93 15.72 -1.76
C LEU A 352 -5.76 15.91 -0.48
N ASP A 353 -5.14 15.89 0.70
CA ASP A 353 -5.84 16.14 1.96
C ASP A 353 -6.55 17.51 1.92
N GLY A 354 -5.86 18.57 1.47
CA GLY A 354 -6.41 19.92 1.38
C GLY A 354 -7.51 20.10 0.32
N ALA A 355 -7.53 19.27 -0.72
CA ALA A 355 -8.52 19.33 -1.79
C ALA A 355 -9.76 18.45 -1.56
N THR A 356 -9.74 17.53 -0.58
CA THR A 356 -10.84 16.59 -0.34
C THR A 356 -11.98 17.19 0.49
N ALA A 357 -13.22 16.77 0.22
CA ALA A 357 -14.40 17.19 0.98
C ALA A 357 -14.58 16.34 2.26
N GLY A 358 -14.50 16.98 3.42
CA GLY A 358 -14.70 16.35 4.73
C GLY A 358 -16.17 16.33 5.21
N PRO A 359 -16.44 15.67 6.36
CA PRO A 359 -17.73 15.73 7.03
C PRO A 359 -18.10 17.17 7.40
N THR A 360 -19.37 17.52 7.26
CA THR A 360 -19.85 18.89 7.51
C THR A 360 -20.67 18.97 8.78
N TYR A 361 -20.67 20.16 9.41
CA TYR A 361 -21.54 20.45 10.55
C TYR A 361 -23.02 20.19 10.24
N ARG A 362 -23.49 20.61 9.05
CA ARG A 362 -24.86 20.38 8.58
C ARG A 362 -25.21 18.89 8.53
N ALA A 363 -24.32 18.04 8.04
CA ALA A 363 -24.54 16.59 8.02
C ALA A 363 -24.64 16.02 9.44
N GLY A 364 -23.86 16.55 10.40
CA GLY A 364 -23.96 16.19 11.81
C GLY A 364 -25.33 16.49 12.42
N VAL A 365 -25.92 17.64 12.10
CA VAL A 365 -27.28 18.01 12.55
C VAL A 365 -28.34 17.12 11.88
N LEU A 366 -28.25 16.94 10.55
CA LEU A 366 -29.20 16.11 9.79
C LEU A 366 -29.16 14.64 10.21
N ARG A 367 -28.05 14.16 10.78
CA ARG A 367 -27.95 12.81 11.33
C ARG A 367 -28.99 12.54 12.41
N ALA A 368 -29.21 13.47 13.34
CA ALA A 368 -30.21 13.29 14.39
C ALA A 368 -31.61 13.15 13.80
N HIS A 369 -31.97 14.04 12.87
CA HIS A 369 -33.24 13.99 12.15
C HIS A 369 -33.43 12.66 11.38
N ALA A 370 -32.40 12.19 10.67
CA ALA A 370 -32.44 10.93 9.94
C ALA A 370 -32.64 9.73 10.88
N LEU A 371 -31.93 9.68 12.01
CA LEU A 371 -32.08 8.60 12.99
C LEU A 371 -33.45 8.61 13.66
N ASP A 372 -33.99 9.78 13.98
CA ASP A 372 -35.32 9.89 14.58
C ASP A 372 -36.41 9.47 13.58
N ARG A 373 -36.25 9.81 12.30
CA ARG A 373 -37.15 9.33 11.25
C ARG A 373 -37.09 7.81 11.07
N LEU A 374 -35.90 7.22 11.12
CA LEU A 374 -35.73 5.76 11.06
C LEU A 374 -36.42 5.09 12.25
N ARG A 375 -36.18 5.57 13.47
CA ARG A 375 -36.82 5.04 14.70
C ARG A 375 -38.33 5.18 14.68
N GLU A 376 -38.85 6.28 14.15
CA GLU A 376 -40.30 6.46 13.98
C GLU A 376 -40.88 5.43 13.02
N LEU A 377 -40.22 5.19 11.89
CA LEU A 377 -40.64 4.14 10.95
C LEU A 377 -40.58 2.75 11.57
N GLU A 378 -39.52 2.41 12.33
CA GLU A 378 -39.41 1.13 13.04
C GLU A 378 -40.53 0.94 14.07
N ARG A 379 -40.95 2.01 14.76
CA ARG A 379 -42.10 1.97 15.68
C ARG A 379 -43.41 1.73 14.93
N GLN A 380 -43.63 2.42 13.82
CA GLN A 380 -44.84 2.31 13.00
C GLN A 380 -44.99 0.93 12.37
N SER A 381 -43.90 0.36 11.86
CA SER A 381 -43.89 -0.96 11.22
C SER A 381 -43.76 -2.11 12.22
N GLN A 382 -43.42 -1.81 13.48
CA GLN A 382 -43.04 -2.80 14.50
C GLN A 382 -41.89 -3.72 14.03
N THR A 383 -41.05 -3.24 13.10
CA THR A 383 -39.90 -3.97 12.56
C THR A 383 -38.61 -3.24 12.90
N ARG A 384 -37.93 -3.69 13.96
CA ARG A 384 -36.55 -3.26 14.23
C ARG A 384 -35.58 -4.17 13.46
N THR A 385 -34.79 -3.57 12.58
CA THR A 385 -33.77 -4.30 11.83
C THR A 385 -32.38 -3.96 12.36
N VAL A 386 -31.58 -4.98 12.65
CA VAL A 386 -30.23 -4.81 13.17
C VAL A 386 -29.22 -4.54 12.05
N ALA A 387 -29.20 -5.37 10.99
CA ALA A 387 -28.23 -5.27 9.91
C ALA A 387 -28.69 -6.02 8.65
N TYR A 388 -28.16 -5.62 7.49
CA TYR A 388 -28.45 -6.22 6.17
C TYR A 388 -27.20 -6.76 5.44
N GLU A 389 -26.02 -6.73 6.06
CA GLU A 389 -24.74 -7.11 5.41
C GLU A 389 -24.38 -6.21 4.20
N MET A 390 -24.76 -4.93 4.21
CA MET A 390 -24.44 -4.01 3.08
C MET A 390 -23.32 -3.00 3.37
N LEU A 391 -22.95 -2.79 4.63
CA LEU A 391 -22.10 -1.66 5.05
C LEU A 391 -20.61 -2.00 5.12
N GLY A 392 -20.24 -3.25 5.35
CA GLY A 392 -18.87 -3.64 5.62
C GLY A 392 -18.73 -5.13 5.82
N PRO A 393 -17.53 -5.62 6.18
CA PRO A 393 -17.28 -7.06 6.22
C PRO A 393 -18.28 -7.76 7.15
N PRO A 394 -18.62 -9.03 6.91
CA PRO A 394 -19.54 -9.81 7.74
C PRO A 394 -19.30 -9.73 9.26
N ARG A 395 -18.05 -9.47 9.68
CA ARG A 395 -17.69 -9.16 11.08
C ARG A 395 -18.49 -8.01 11.68
N LEU A 396 -18.79 -6.94 10.94
CA LEU A 396 -19.64 -5.84 11.43
C LEU A 396 -21.05 -6.35 11.73
N THR A 397 -21.65 -7.09 10.81
CA THR A 397 -22.99 -7.66 10.98
C THR A 397 -23.04 -8.62 12.16
N LYS A 398 -22.02 -9.47 12.33
CA LYS A 398 -21.82 -10.28 13.54
C LYS A 398 -21.79 -9.42 14.80
N LEU A 399 -20.96 -8.37 14.85
CA LEU A 399 -20.86 -7.50 16.02
C LEU A 399 -22.19 -6.83 16.36
N LEU A 400 -22.96 -6.39 15.37
CA LEU A 400 -24.27 -5.77 15.55
C LEU A 400 -25.30 -6.77 16.10
N PHE A 401 -25.36 -8.00 15.59
CA PHE A 401 -26.29 -9.02 16.11
C PHE A 401 -25.90 -9.54 17.49
N GLU A 402 -24.62 -9.79 17.76
CA GLU A 402 -24.17 -10.26 19.08
C GLU A 402 -24.38 -9.20 20.16
N SER A 403 -24.08 -7.93 19.87
CA SER A 403 -24.40 -6.83 20.77
C SER A 403 -25.91 -6.61 20.92
N HIS A 404 -26.71 -6.87 19.87
CA HIS A 404 -28.17 -6.88 19.98
C HIS A 404 -28.67 -7.99 20.91
N LEU A 405 -28.13 -9.20 20.82
CA LEU A 405 -28.44 -10.29 21.76
C LEU A 405 -28.09 -9.88 23.19
N CYS A 406 -26.90 -9.31 23.41
CA CYS A 406 -26.51 -8.79 24.72
C CYS A 406 -27.50 -7.73 25.24
N ALA A 407 -27.94 -6.80 24.39
CA ALA A 407 -28.91 -5.76 24.72
C ALA A 407 -30.30 -6.30 25.08
N ARG A 408 -30.68 -7.46 24.52
CA ARG A 408 -31.94 -8.14 24.87
C ARG A 408 -31.86 -8.88 26.21
N LEU A 409 -30.66 -9.27 26.64
CA LEU A 409 -30.42 -10.06 27.85
C LEU A 409 -30.03 -9.21 29.06
N ARG A 410 -29.35 -8.08 28.86
CA ARG A 410 -28.85 -7.22 29.94
C ARG A 410 -29.24 -5.75 29.70
N PRO A 411 -29.62 -5.00 30.75
CA PRO A 411 -30.16 -3.66 30.59
C PRO A 411 -29.10 -2.58 30.28
N ASN A 412 -27.85 -2.77 30.71
CA ASN A 412 -26.79 -1.77 30.58
C ASN A 412 -25.39 -2.42 30.56
N VAL A 413 -24.37 -1.60 30.28
CA VAL A 413 -22.96 -2.03 30.15
C VAL A 413 -22.46 -2.70 31.43
N ARG A 414 -22.79 -2.16 32.62
CA ARG A 414 -22.39 -2.71 33.92
C ARG A 414 -22.95 -4.10 34.16
N ALA A 415 -24.23 -4.32 33.85
CA ALA A 415 -24.86 -5.63 33.98
C ALA A 415 -24.21 -6.68 33.05
N LEU A 416 -23.83 -6.28 31.83
CA LEU A 416 -23.06 -7.13 30.93
C LEU A 416 -21.66 -7.45 31.48
N ALA A 417 -20.95 -6.45 32.01
CA ALA A 417 -19.60 -6.63 32.58
C ALA A 417 -19.57 -7.58 33.81
N GLY A 418 -20.67 -7.62 34.58
CA GLY A 418 -20.87 -8.51 35.73
C GLY A 418 -21.46 -9.88 35.40
N SER A 419 -21.75 -10.17 34.13
CA SER A 419 -22.39 -11.43 33.72
C SER A 419 -21.41 -12.60 33.68
N ARG A 420 -21.95 -13.83 33.67
CA ARG A 420 -21.21 -15.07 33.42
C ARG A 420 -21.43 -15.54 31.99
N ALA A 421 -20.34 -15.94 31.33
CA ALA A 421 -20.35 -16.32 29.91
C ALA A 421 -21.27 -17.51 29.60
N GLY A 422 -21.27 -18.54 30.43
CA GLY A 422 -22.12 -19.73 30.23
C GLY A 422 -23.62 -19.45 30.37
N GLU A 423 -23.99 -18.57 31.30
CA GLU A 423 -25.38 -18.13 31.49
C GLU A 423 -25.84 -17.31 30.27
N LEU A 424 -25.04 -16.34 29.83
CA LEU A 424 -25.35 -15.56 28.62
C LEU A 424 -25.47 -16.43 27.36
N ALA A 425 -24.57 -17.41 27.18
CA ALA A 425 -24.62 -18.34 26.06
C ALA A 425 -25.93 -19.14 26.04
N SER A 426 -26.33 -19.66 27.20
CA SER A 426 -27.57 -20.45 27.34
C SER A 426 -28.82 -19.58 27.12
N GLU A 427 -28.85 -18.39 27.71
CA GLU A 427 -29.95 -17.43 27.55
C GLU A 427 -30.07 -16.92 26.10
N ALA A 428 -28.94 -16.62 25.43
CA ALA A 428 -28.91 -16.20 24.04
C ALA A 428 -29.39 -17.29 23.09
N HIS A 429 -28.99 -18.54 23.35
CA HIS A 429 -29.48 -19.69 22.59
C HIS A 429 -30.99 -19.86 22.74
N ALA A 430 -31.51 -19.82 23.97
CA ALA A 430 -32.94 -19.86 24.22
C ALA A 430 -33.71 -18.70 23.56
N LEU A 431 -33.11 -17.50 23.50
CA LEU A 431 -33.69 -16.36 22.78
C LEU A 431 -33.76 -16.64 21.27
N VAL A 432 -32.68 -17.14 20.66
CA VAL A 432 -32.65 -17.49 19.23
C VAL A 432 -33.62 -18.63 18.90
N GLU A 433 -33.83 -19.58 19.81
CA GLU A 433 -34.82 -20.66 19.63
C GLU A 433 -36.26 -20.14 19.66
N ARG A 434 -36.58 -19.25 20.61
CA ARG A 434 -37.94 -18.69 20.78
C ARG A 434 -38.28 -17.62 19.74
N ASP A 435 -37.33 -16.75 19.39
CA ASP A 435 -37.54 -15.62 18.47
C ASP A 435 -37.23 -16.04 17.02
N GLY A 436 -38.21 -16.71 16.40
CA GLY A 436 -38.09 -17.22 15.03
C GLY A 436 -37.85 -16.12 14.00
N THR A 437 -38.36 -14.90 14.23
CA THR A 437 -38.16 -13.74 13.35
C THR A 437 -36.72 -13.27 13.41
N LEU A 438 -36.16 -13.10 14.62
CA LEU A 438 -34.75 -12.75 14.80
C LEU A 438 -33.84 -13.80 14.16
N ARG A 439 -34.08 -15.09 14.42
CA ARG A 439 -33.30 -16.18 13.84
C ARG A 439 -33.37 -16.15 12.31
N SER A 440 -34.56 -16.05 11.75
CA SER A 440 -34.75 -16.01 10.29
C SER A 440 -34.04 -14.81 9.66
N HIS A 441 -34.07 -13.66 10.32
CA HIS A 441 -33.38 -12.46 9.85
C HIS A 441 -31.86 -12.67 9.77
N ILE A 442 -31.25 -13.13 10.88
CA ILE A 442 -29.80 -13.38 10.94
C ILE A 442 -29.37 -14.34 9.81
N LEU A 443 -30.12 -15.42 9.61
CA LEU A 443 -29.83 -16.41 8.56
C LEU A 443 -30.05 -15.85 7.14
N SER A 444 -31.09 -15.04 6.93
CA SER A 444 -31.42 -14.46 5.62
C SER A 444 -30.38 -13.46 5.12
N VAL A 445 -29.71 -12.74 6.03
CA VAL A 445 -28.59 -11.85 5.67
C VAL A 445 -27.26 -12.60 5.57
N GLY A 446 -27.31 -13.92 5.51
CA GLY A 446 -26.16 -14.78 5.22
C GLY A 446 -25.27 -15.10 6.42
N MET A 447 -25.74 -14.89 7.66
CA MET A 447 -24.96 -15.14 8.87
C MET A 447 -25.38 -16.45 9.54
N PRO A 448 -24.55 -17.50 9.52
CA PRO A 448 -24.79 -18.68 10.36
C PRO A 448 -24.78 -18.35 11.86
N ILE A 449 -25.48 -19.17 12.65
CA ILE A 449 -25.51 -19.06 14.12
C ILE A 449 -24.93 -20.32 14.75
N LEU A 450 -23.73 -20.22 15.32
CA LEU A 450 -23.04 -21.31 15.99
C LEU A 450 -23.61 -21.52 17.40
N ALA A 451 -24.07 -22.74 17.70
CA ALA A 451 -24.68 -23.08 18.98
C ALA A 451 -23.63 -23.09 20.12
N PRO A 452 -24.07 -23.04 21.40
CA PRO A 452 -23.16 -22.96 22.54
C PRO A 452 -22.15 -24.11 22.66
N ASP A 453 -22.50 -25.30 22.16
CA ASP A 453 -21.61 -26.47 22.15
C ASP A 453 -20.51 -26.41 21.08
N GLY A 454 -20.60 -25.48 20.13
CA GLY A 454 -19.67 -25.37 19.01
C GLY A 454 -19.70 -26.56 18.05
N ALA A 455 -20.69 -27.44 18.15
CA ALA A 455 -20.88 -28.61 17.30
C ALA A 455 -22.10 -28.47 16.37
N ARG A 456 -23.09 -27.66 16.76
CA ARG A 456 -24.32 -27.43 15.98
C ARG A 456 -24.38 -26.01 15.42
N LEU A 457 -25.04 -25.86 14.27
CA LEU A 457 -25.11 -24.60 13.52
C LEU A 457 -26.51 -24.41 12.94
N TYR A 458 -27.11 -23.23 13.10
CA TYR A 458 -28.22 -22.80 12.26
C TYR A 458 -27.64 -22.14 11.01
N ARG A 459 -28.11 -22.56 9.84
CA ARG A 459 -27.59 -22.12 8.54
C ARG A 459 -28.74 -21.71 7.62
N GLY A 460 -28.60 -20.55 6.99
CA GLY A 460 -29.48 -20.09 5.91
C GLY A 460 -29.09 -20.66 4.54
N SER A 461 -29.87 -20.35 3.50
CA SER A 461 -29.56 -20.73 2.12
C SER A 461 -28.27 -20.08 1.62
N THR A 462 -27.99 -18.87 2.07
CA THR A 462 -26.78 -18.10 1.76
C THR A 462 -25.88 -18.03 2.98
N VAL A 463 -24.56 -18.02 2.77
CA VAL A 463 -23.55 -17.84 3.81
C VAL A 463 -22.50 -16.86 3.32
N ALA A 464 -22.37 -15.70 3.97
CA ALA A 464 -21.49 -14.62 3.52
C ALA A 464 -20.00 -14.94 3.73
N ILE A 465 -19.65 -15.64 4.81
CA ILE A 465 -18.30 -16.17 5.05
C ILE A 465 -18.39 -17.70 5.09
N THR A 466 -17.92 -18.34 4.03
CA THR A 466 -17.76 -19.80 4.02
C THR A 466 -16.47 -20.20 4.73
N ALA A 467 -16.47 -21.40 5.29
CA ALA A 467 -15.22 -22.06 5.64
C ALA A 467 -14.46 -22.39 4.34
N ASP A 468 -13.15 -22.13 4.31
CA ASP A 468 -12.30 -22.54 3.20
C ASP A 468 -12.13 -24.06 3.25
N ALA A 469 -13.01 -24.77 2.55
CA ALA A 469 -13.05 -26.23 2.54
C ALA A 469 -11.82 -26.87 1.86
N ALA A 470 -10.95 -26.05 1.24
CA ALA A 470 -9.84 -26.52 0.42
C ALA A 470 -8.62 -27.04 1.21
N ASP A 471 -8.45 -26.65 2.48
CA ASP A 471 -7.19 -26.89 3.21
C ASP A 471 -7.33 -27.65 4.55
N GLY A 472 -8.35 -28.50 4.71
CA GLY A 472 -8.52 -29.29 5.95
C GLY A 472 -8.73 -28.46 7.22
N HIS A 473 -9.05 -27.17 7.07
CA HIS A 473 -9.32 -26.24 8.16
C HIS A 473 -10.69 -26.53 8.79
N ASP A 474 -10.79 -26.24 10.07
CA ASP A 474 -12.03 -26.41 10.81
C ASP A 474 -13.05 -25.37 10.34
N PRO A 475 -14.27 -25.76 9.90
CA PRO A 475 -15.27 -24.78 9.48
C PRO A 475 -15.61 -23.73 10.54
N ARG A 476 -15.35 -24.01 11.81
CA ARG A 476 -15.54 -23.10 12.94
C ARG A 476 -14.59 -21.90 12.90
N ASP A 477 -13.50 -21.95 12.13
CA ASP A 477 -12.55 -20.84 11.94
C ASP A 477 -13.18 -19.67 11.15
N ALA A 478 -14.31 -19.89 10.49
CA ALA A 478 -15.11 -18.82 9.89
C ALA A 478 -15.90 -18.00 10.94
N ALA A 479 -16.17 -18.56 12.13
CA ALA A 479 -17.05 -17.92 13.10
C ALA A 479 -16.53 -16.57 13.63
N PRO A 480 -15.24 -16.40 13.94
CA PRO A 480 -14.68 -15.09 14.31
C PRO A 480 -14.79 -14.04 13.20
N ARG A 481 -14.79 -14.46 11.93
CA ARG A 481 -14.81 -13.59 10.76
C ARG A 481 -16.20 -13.08 10.39
N GLY A 482 -17.27 -13.80 10.73
CA GLY A 482 -18.61 -13.36 10.33
C GLY A 482 -19.83 -14.15 10.80
N TRP A 483 -19.69 -15.21 11.61
CA TRP A 483 -20.89 -15.93 12.09
C TRP A 483 -21.32 -15.40 13.46
N VAL A 484 -22.61 -15.43 13.78
CA VAL A 484 -23.07 -15.15 15.15
C VAL A 484 -22.65 -16.34 16.03
N ASP A 485 -21.81 -16.10 17.02
CA ASP A 485 -21.22 -17.17 17.83
C ASP A 485 -21.80 -17.16 19.25
N LEU A 486 -22.57 -18.20 19.58
CA LEU A 486 -23.23 -18.32 20.88
C LEU A 486 -22.40 -19.09 21.90
N ARG A 487 -21.15 -19.47 21.59
CA ARG A 487 -20.28 -20.17 22.54
C ARG A 487 -19.95 -19.27 23.73
N PRO A 488 -19.77 -19.85 24.94
CA PRO A 488 -19.34 -19.09 26.12
C PRO A 488 -18.07 -18.25 25.87
N ALA A 489 -17.13 -18.75 25.07
CA ALA A 489 -15.90 -18.01 24.74
C ALA A 489 -16.20 -16.65 24.10
N GLN A 490 -17.15 -16.58 23.16
CA GLN A 490 -17.52 -15.34 22.48
C GLN A 490 -18.19 -14.34 23.42
N PHE A 491 -19.12 -14.80 24.27
CA PHE A 491 -19.73 -13.94 25.29
C PHE A 491 -18.70 -13.50 26.34
N GLY A 492 -17.69 -14.32 26.62
CA GLY A 492 -16.51 -13.93 27.40
C GLY A 492 -15.81 -12.70 26.83
N MET A 493 -15.65 -12.62 25.50
CA MET A 493 -15.10 -11.43 24.84
C MET A 493 -16.00 -10.20 25.04
N TRP A 494 -17.32 -10.34 24.88
CA TRP A 494 -18.25 -9.22 25.13
C TRP A 494 -18.28 -8.76 26.59
N ILE A 495 -18.18 -9.67 27.56
CA ILE A 495 -18.02 -9.33 28.97
C ILE A 495 -16.71 -8.55 29.17
N GLN A 496 -15.61 -8.99 28.56
CA GLN A 496 -14.32 -8.31 28.69
C GLN A 496 -14.35 -6.90 28.06
N ARG A 497 -14.98 -6.76 26.89
CA ARG A 497 -15.24 -5.45 26.26
C ARG A 497 -16.05 -4.54 27.18
N ALA A 498 -17.13 -5.05 27.76
CA ALA A 498 -17.96 -4.28 28.68
C ALA A 498 -17.20 -3.86 29.95
N ARG A 499 -16.34 -4.75 30.51
CA ARG A 499 -15.45 -4.42 31.62
C ARG A 499 -14.49 -3.30 31.26
N GLU A 500 -13.89 -3.34 30.07
CA GLU A 500 -13.01 -2.27 29.61
C GLU A 500 -13.77 -0.95 29.40
N MET A 501 -14.99 -0.99 28.84
CA MET A 501 -15.86 0.19 28.73
C MET A 501 -16.19 0.80 30.10
N VAL A 502 -16.49 -0.02 31.11
CA VAL A 502 -16.72 0.43 32.50
C VAL A 502 -15.46 1.04 33.08
N ALA A 503 -14.31 0.38 32.94
CA ALA A 503 -13.03 0.88 33.43
C ALA A 503 -12.66 2.22 32.77
N GLN A 504 -12.91 2.38 31.47
CA GLN A 504 -12.75 3.64 30.76
C GLN A 504 -13.67 4.74 31.32
N ALA A 505 -14.91 4.40 31.69
CA ALA A 505 -15.84 5.35 32.29
C ALA A 505 -15.42 5.80 33.69
N GLU A 506 -14.93 4.86 34.50
CA GLU A 506 -14.42 5.15 35.85
C GLU A 506 -13.15 6.00 35.80
N ARG A 507 -12.20 5.70 34.90
CA ARG A 507 -11.00 6.52 34.67
C ARG A 507 -11.33 7.96 34.25
N ARG A 508 -12.42 8.15 33.49
CA ARG A 508 -12.91 9.49 33.10
C ARG A 508 -13.51 10.23 34.30
N ARG A 509 -14.31 9.55 35.12
CA ARG A 509 -14.94 10.15 36.33
C ARG A 509 -13.90 10.51 37.41
N SER A 510 -12.81 9.74 37.54
CA SER A 510 -11.77 9.98 38.53
C SER A 510 -10.82 11.13 38.18
N ARG A 511 -10.80 11.59 36.92
CA ARG A 511 -10.15 12.84 36.55
C ARG A 511 -11.13 13.95 36.97
N THR A 512 -10.79 14.70 38.03
CA THR A 512 -11.58 15.82 38.54
C THR A 512 -12.15 16.64 37.39
N ALA A 513 -13.48 16.78 37.38
CA ALA A 513 -14.21 17.58 36.40
C ALA A 513 -13.98 19.06 36.67
N ASP A 514 -12.83 19.60 36.26
CA ASP A 514 -12.57 21.04 36.30
C ASP A 514 -12.19 21.55 34.91
N SER A 515 -13.22 21.99 34.19
CA SER A 515 -13.19 22.77 32.95
C SER A 515 -12.54 22.12 31.71
N GLY A 516 -13.29 22.07 30.60
CA GLY A 516 -12.69 21.76 29.30
C GLY A 516 -13.71 21.45 28.21
N SER A 517 -13.39 21.88 26.99
CA SER A 517 -14.04 21.46 25.74
C SER A 517 -13.70 20.01 25.35
N ASP A 518 -12.93 19.29 26.17
CA ASP A 518 -12.41 17.91 25.96
C ASP A 518 -13.41 16.82 26.41
N VAL A 519 -14.70 17.09 26.34
CA VAL A 519 -15.75 16.10 26.63
C VAL A 519 -15.80 15.09 25.48
N ASP A 520 -15.55 13.81 25.77
CA ASP A 520 -15.79 12.73 24.80
C ASP A 520 -17.28 12.41 24.72
N TRP A 521 -17.98 13.09 23.80
CA TRP A 521 -19.40 12.91 23.50
C TRP A 521 -19.77 11.51 22.97
N THR A 522 -18.78 10.69 22.60
CA THR A 522 -19.01 9.33 22.07
C THR A 522 -18.82 8.24 23.12
N ALA A 523 -18.27 8.58 24.27
CA ALA A 523 -17.87 7.61 25.27
C ALA A 523 -19.07 6.89 25.91
N LEU A 524 -18.92 5.57 26.14
CA LEU A 524 -19.94 4.75 26.80
C LEU A 524 -19.85 4.90 28.32
N GLY A 525 -20.98 5.17 28.96
CA GLY A 525 -21.13 5.11 30.41
C GLY A 525 -21.34 3.68 30.92
N ALA A 526 -20.99 3.42 32.17
CA ALA A 526 -21.23 2.11 32.78
C ALA A 526 -22.74 1.78 32.88
N ASP A 527 -23.57 2.80 33.05
CA ASP A 527 -25.02 2.66 33.24
C ASP A 527 -25.80 2.95 31.94
N ASP A 528 -25.10 3.20 30.82
CA ASP A 528 -25.71 3.38 29.50
C ASP A 528 -26.35 2.09 29.00
N PRO A 529 -27.45 2.17 28.22
CA PRO A 529 -28.01 1.00 27.55
C PRO A 529 -27.02 0.43 26.52
N ILE A 530 -27.14 -0.88 26.27
CA ILE A 530 -26.34 -1.55 25.24
C ILE A 530 -26.92 -1.20 23.87
N GLU A 531 -26.23 -0.34 23.12
CA GLU A 531 -26.60 0.03 21.76
C GLU A 531 -25.66 -0.62 20.74
N PRO A 532 -26.16 -1.48 19.83
CA PRO A 532 -25.31 -2.22 18.90
C PRO A 532 -24.35 -1.36 18.08
N ALA A 533 -24.84 -0.22 17.55
CA ALA A 533 -24.02 0.70 16.78
C ALA A 533 -22.88 1.31 17.61
N ARG A 534 -23.13 1.68 18.88
CA ARG A 534 -22.11 2.25 19.77
C ARG A 534 -21.08 1.20 20.18
N PHE A 535 -21.51 -0.04 20.44
CA PHE A 535 -20.62 -1.16 20.76
C PHE A 535 -19.73 -1.54 19.58
N ALA A 536 -20.29 -1.65 18.37
CA ALA A 536 -19.51 -1.90 17.15
C ALA A 536 -18.51 -0.77 16.88
N THR A 537 -18.93 0.49 17.04
CA THR A 537 -18.05 1.66 16.92
C THR A 537 -16.92 1.63 17.95
N TRP A 538 -17.19 1.21 19.18
CA TRP A 538 -16.16 1.05 20.22
C TRP A 538 -15.13 0.00 19.82
N VAL A 539 -15.56 -1.15 19.29
CA VAL A 539 -14.65 -2.21 18.79
C VAL A 539 -13.76 -1.65 17.68
N PHE A 540 -14.32 -0.95 16.71
CA PHE A 540 -13.55 -0.33 15.63
C PHE A 540 -12.54 0.70 16.12
N ARG A 541 -12.90 1.48 17.14
CA ARG A 541 -12.02 2.52 17.69
C ARG A 541 -10.87 1.94 18.53
N TYR A 542 -11.17 1.00 19.42
CA TYR A 542 -10.23 0.57 20.46
C TYR A 542 -9.54 -0.77 20.16
N GLU A 543 -10.23 -1.73 19.54
CA GLU A 543 -9.62 -3.01 19.16
C GLU A 543 -8.94 -2.90 17.80
N ASP A 544 -9.66 -2.39 16.79
CA ASP A 544 -9.14 -2.32 15.42
C ASP A 544 -8.28 -1.07 15.17
N ARG A 545 -8.30 -0.10 16.11
CA ARG A 545 -7.60 1.19 16.00
C ARG A 545 -7.91 1.94 14.70
N GLY A 546 -9.14 1.83 14.20
CA GLY A 546 -9.62 2.38 12.93
C GLY A 546 -10.17 3.81 13.02
N GLU A 547 -9.76 4.59 14.02
CA GLU A 547 -10.27 5.95 14.20
C GLU A 547 -9.78 6.88 13.06
N ARG A 548 -10.65 7.78 12.60
CA ARG A 548 -10.27 8.80 11.61
C ARG A 548 -9.37 9.85 12.25
N ILE A 549 -8.12 9.95 11.81
CA ILE A 549 -7.15 10.93 12.33
C ILE A 549 -7.16 12.29 11.63
N LYS A 550 -7.51 12.35 10.34
CA LYS A 550 -7.58 13.60 9.56
C LYS A 550 -9.03 13.91 9.17
N ARG A 551 -9.55 15.08 9.55
CA ARG A 551 -10.96 15.48 9.29
C ARG A 551 -11.10 16.33 8.06
#